data_AF-A0A8C6NW42-F1
#
_entry.id   AF-A0A8C6NW42-F1
#
_cell.length_a   1.000
_cell.length_b   1.000
_cell.length_c   1.000
_cell.angle_alpha   90.00
_cell.angle_beta   90.00
_cell.angle_gamma   90.00
#
_symmetry.space_group_name_H-M   'P 1'
#
loop_
_entity.id
_entity.type
_entity.pdbx_description
1 polymer ?
#
loop_
_entity_poly.entity_id
_entity_poly.type
_entity_poly.pdbx_seq_one_letter_code
_entity_poly.pdbx_strand_id
1 'polypeptide(L)'
;MSPRPEEAAMRQEVVTRIKRIIEELWPNAEVQIFGSFSTGLYLPTSDIDLVVFGKWDRPPLQELEQAFLKHNVAEPLSIKVLDKATVPIIKLTDRETEVKVDICFNVESGVKAASFIKEYLKKYPVLPYLIFVLKQFLLQRDLNEVFTGGISSYSLILMVISFLQLHPRIDARNPNQNLGVLLIEFFELYGRQFNYLKTGIRIRNGGSYVSKEEMMKALTNGNRPSMLCIEDPLDPGNDVGRGSYGAMQVKQVFDYAYTVLSHAVTPLASSYPNKDCESTLGRIIRLTQEVIDYREWIIKKWGCKDLPQTALPDIRVISLGHTGGRRAAPVPSF
;
A
#
# COMPACT_ATOMS: atom_id res chain seq x y z
N MET A 1 -7.17 -7.72 6.72
CA MET A 1 -6.41 -7.42 5.48
C MET A 1 -4.94 -7.21 5.74
N SER A 2 -4.54 -6.66 6.89
CA SER A 2 -3.12 -6.57 7.27
C SER A 2 -2.40 -7.92 7.19
N PRO A 3 -1.08 -7.91 6.96
CA PRO A 3 -0.24 -9.09 7.00
C PRO A 3 -0.30 -9.85 8.32
N ARG A 4 -0.18 -11.18 8.23
CA ARG A 4 0.03 -12.10 9.34
C ARG A 4 1.47 -12.64 9.35
N PRO A 5 1.98 -13.13 10.50
CA PRO A 5 3.31 -13.73 10.59
C PRO A 5 3.54 -14.86 9.59
N GLU A 6 2.54 -15.71 9.37
CA GLU A 6 2.62 -16.85 8.44
C GLU A 6 2.76 -16.38 6.98
N GLU A 7 2.06 -15.30 6.63
CA GLU A 7 2.13 -14.68 5.30
C GLU A 7 3.48 -13.98 5.06
N ALA A 8 4.08 -13.43 6.12
CA ALA A 8 5.43 -12.86 6.07
C ALA A 8 6.47 -13.97 5.92
N ALA A 9 6.33 -15.07 6.66
CA ALA A 9 7.23 -16.22 6.58
C ALA A 9 7.21 -16.89 5.20
N MET A 10 6.01 -17.12 4.65
CA MET A 10 5.84 -17.62 3.28
C MET A 10 6.55 -16.71 2.27
N ARG A 11 6.35 -15.38 2.33
CA ARG A 11 7.02 -14.44 1.44
C ARG A 11 8.54 -14.46 1.61
N GLN A 12 9.02 -14.60 2.85
CA GLN A 12 10.46 -14.70 3.11
C GLN A 12 11.06 -16.00 2.52
N GLU A 13 10.33 -17.12 2.53
CA GLU A 13 10.74 -18.35 1.84
C GLU A 13 10.84 -18.13 0.32
N VAL A 14 9.87 -17.44 -0.30
CA VAL A 14 9.92 -17.05 -1.73
C VAL A 14 11.16 -16.21 -2.01
N VAL A 15 11.41 -15.16 -1.22
CA VAL A 15 12.60 -14.31 -1.37
C VAL A 15 13.87 -15.14 -1.24
N THR A 16 13.94 -16.08 -0.31
CA THR A 16 15.12 -16.92 -0.09
C THR A 16 15.39 -17.81 -1.30
N ARG A 17 14.36 -18.43 -1.89
CA ARG A 17 14.49 -19.25 -3.11
C ARG A 17 15.01 -18.42 -4.29
N ILE A 18 14.41 -17.24 -4.52
CA ILE A 18 14.79 -16.35 -5.62
C ILE A 18 16.21 -15.81 -5.42
N LYS A 19 16.53 -15.35 -4.20
CA LYS A 19 17.85 -14.83 -3.85
C LYS A 19 18.93 -15.87 -4.08
N ARG A 20 18.71 -17.13 -3.69
CA ARG A 20 19.66 -18.23 -3.95
C ARG A 20 19.98 -18.36 -5.44
N ILE A 21 18.97 -18.34 -6.31
CA ILE A 21 19.17 -18.45 -7.77
C ILE A 21 19.98 -17.26 -8.29
N ILE A 22 19.67 -16.04 -7.82
CA ILE A 22 20.39 -14.82 -8.20
C ILE A 22 21.86 -14.87 -7.75
N GLU A 23 22.13 -15.33 -6.54
CA GLU A 23 23.50 -15.45 -6.01
C GLU A 23 24.29 -16.58 -6.69
N GLU A 24 23.63 -17.64 -7.16
CA GLU A 24 24.24 -18.68 -8.00
C GLU A 24 24.65 -18.15 -9.39
N LEU A 25 23.84 -17.27 -9.99
CA LEU A 25 24.15 -16.59 -11.26
C LEU A 25 25.24 -15.53 -11.09
N TRP A 26 25.07 -14.68 -10.08
CA TRP A 26 25.91 -13.51 -9.84
C TRP A 26 26.31 -13.45 -8.36
N PRO A 27 27.42 -14.08 -7.98
CA PRO A 27 27.84 -14.18 -6.57
C PRO A 27 28.13 -12.85 -5.87
N ASN A 28 28.38 -11.79 -6.64
CA ASN A 28 28.63 -10.44 -6.11
C ASN A 28 27.38 -9.54 -6.14
N ALA A 29 26.23 -10.07 -6.56
CA ALA A 29 24.98 -9.32 -6.58
C ALA A 29 24.38 -9.22 -5.18
N GLU A 30 23.78 -8.07 -4.87
CA GLU A 30 23.06 -7.87 -3.62
C GLU A 30 21.55 -7.78 -3.90
N VAL A 31 20.77 -8.66 -3.28
CA VAL A 31 19.31 -8.68 -3.41
C VAL A 31 18.66 -8.03 -2.19
N GLN A 32 17.86 -6.99 -2.42
CA GLN A 32 17.09 -6.31 -1.37
C GLN A 32 15.59 -6.32 -1.67
N ILE A 33 14.79 -6.43 -0.61
CA ILE A 33 13.33 -6.25 -0.66
C ILE A 33 13.02 -4.76 -0.55
N PHE A 34 12.15 -4.26 -1.42
CA PHE A 34 11.59 -2.92 -1.31
C PHE A 34 10.06 -2.93 -1.33
N GLY A 35 9.45 -1.76 -1.51
CA GLY A 35 8.01 -1.65 -1.73
C GLY A 35 7.17 -2.05 -0.52
N SER A 36 5.99 -2.60 -0.80
CA SER A 36 4.95 -2.82 0.21
C SER A 36 5.31 -3.91 1.22
N PHE A 37 6.10 -4.91 0.80
CA PHE A 37 6.60 -5.96 1.68
C PHE A 37 7.60 -5.40 2.69
N SER A 38 8.55 -4.57 2.22
CA SER A 38 9.53 -3.92 3.10
C SER A 38 8.87 -3.01 4.15
N THR A 39 7.80 -2.28 3.80
CA THR A 39 7.09 -1.39 4.74
C THR A 39 6.06 -2.10 5.63
N GLY A 40 5.72 -3.36 5.35
CA GLY A 40 4.62 -4.06 6.03
C GLY A 40 3.22 -3.58 5.63
N LEU A 41 3.08 -2.88 4.50
CA LEU A 41 1.81 -2.30 4.01
C LEU A 41 1.28 -3.06 2.78
N TYR A 42 1.53 -4.36 2.71
CA TYR A 42 1.10 -5.23 1.62
C TYR A 42 -0.26 -5.87 1.94
N LEU A 43 -1.08 -6.04 0.90
CA LEU A 43 -2.31 -6.84 0.97
C LEU A 43 -1.96 -8.32 0.76
N PRO A 44 -2.86 -9.27 1.07
CA PRO A 44 -2.60 -10.71 0.91
C PRO A 44 -2.22 -11.10 -0.52
N THR A 45 -2.75 -10.38 -1.50
CA THR A 45 -2.53 -10.56 -2.93
C THR A 45 -1.44 -9.66 -3.49
N SER A 46 -0.78 -8.85 -2.66
CA SER A 46 0.29 -7.96 -3.12
C SER A 46 1.56 -8.72 -3.46
N ASP A 47 2.18 -8.24 -4.54
CA ASP A 47 3.45 -8.69 -5.09
C ASP A 47 4.61 -8.45 -4.13
N ILE A 48 5.71 -9.20 -4.31
CA ILE A 48 7.00 -8.93 -3.68
C ILE A 48 7.86 -8.14 -4.66
N ASP A 49 8.32 -6.96 -4.22
CA ASP A 49 9.22 -6.12 -5.00
C ASP A 49 10.68 -6.38 -4.58
N LEU A 50 11.52 -6.81 -5.52
CA LEU A 50 12.97 -7.06 -5.31
C LEU A 50 13.82 -6.16 -6.20
N VAL A 51 14.89 -5.62 -5.63
CA VAL A 51 15.94 -4.94 -6.39
C VAL A 51 17.24 -5.74 -6.29
N VAL A 52 17.89 -5.93 -7.42
CA VAL A 52 19.19 -6.57 -7.52
C VAL A 52 20.23 -5.51 -7.84
N PHE A 53 21.22 -5.35 -6.96
CA PHE A 53 22.36 -4.47 -7.14
C PHE A 53 23.56 -5.24 -7.64
N GLY A 54 24.27 -4.65 -8.60
CA GLY A 54 25.48 -5.24 -9.15
C GLY A 54 25.99 -4.47 -10.36
N LYS A 55 27.06 -5.00 -10.95
CA LYS A 55 27.83 -4.31 -12.00
C LYS A 55 27.41 -4.84 -13.37
N TRP A 56 26.46 -4.15 -14.00
CA TRP A 56 26.05 -4.41 -15.37
C TRP A 56 25.87 -3.10 -16.14
N ASP A 57 26.27 -3.08 -17.41
CA ASP A 57 25.99 -1.94 -18.30
C ASP A 57 24.49 -1.83 -18.62
N ARG A 58 23.80 -2.97 -18.66
CA ARG A 58 22.35 -3.09 -18.86
C ARG A 58 21.77 -4.19 -17.97
N PRO A 59 20.51 -4.08 -17.52
CA PRO A 59 19.86 -5.12 -16.72
C PRO A 59 19.85 -6.49 -17.44
N PRO A 60 20.43 -7.55 -16.85
CA PRO A 60 20.53 -8.88 -17.46
C PRO A 60 19.24 -9.70 -17.34
N LEU A 61 18.11 -9.13 -17.78
CA LEU A 61 16.76 -9.71 -17.56
C LEU A 61 16.57 -11.08 -18.24
N GLN A 62 17.10 -11.24 -19.45
CA GLN A 62 17.02 -12.49 -20.22
C GLN A 62 17.80 -13.65 -19.55
N GLU A 63 18.96 -13.35 -18.97
CA GLU A 63 19.77 -14.34 -18.25
C GLU A 63 19.05 -14.78 -16.97
N LEU A 64 18.42 -13.84 -16.27
CA LEU A 64 17.59 -14.14 -15.10
C LEU A 64 16.37 -15.00 -15.44
N GLU A 65 15.68 -14.69 -16.54
CA GLU A 65 14.55 -15.48 -17.06
C GLU A 65 14.96 -16.94 -17.31
N GLN A 66 16.07 -17.16 -18.03
CA GLN A 66 16.56 -18.51 -18.33
C GLN A 66 16.90 -19.30 -17.07
N ALA A 67 17.48 -18.63 -16.07
CA ALA A 67 17.76 -19.28 -14.79
C ALA A 67 16.50 -19.64 -14.02
N PHE A 68 15.50 -18.76 -13.95
CA PHE A 68 14.23 -19.08 -13.32
C PHE A 68 13.51 -20.24 -14.00
N LEU A 69 13.55 -20.33 -15.33
CA LEU A 69 13.03 -21.47 -16.08
C LEU A 69 13.80 -22.76 -15.75
N LYS A 70 15.13 -22.70 -15.72
CA LYS A 70 15.99 -23.85 -15.40
C LYS A 70 15.76 -24.39 -13.97
N HIS A 71 15.58 -23.49 -13.00
CA HIS A 71 15.33 -23.86 -11.60
C HIS A 71 13.86 -24.15 -11.31
N ASN A 72 12.96 -23.97 -12.28
CA ASN A 72 11.54 -24.26 -12.17
C ASN A 72 10.86 -23.55 -10.97
N VAL A 73 11.30 -22.32 -10.66
CA VAL A 73 10.83 -21.54 -9.50
C VAL A 73 9.49 -20.83 -9.77
N ALA A 74 9.20 -20.56 -11.04
CA ALA A 74 8.03 -19.82 -11.47
C ALA A 74 7.04 -20.70 -12.24
N GLU A 75 5.77 -20.31 -12.27
CA GLU A 75 4.80 -20.86 -13.20
C GLU A 75 5.28 -20.66 -14.65
N PRO A 76 5.32 -21.69 -15.52
CA PRO A 76 6.03 -21.65 -16.80
C PRO A 76 5.69 -20.49 -17.75
N LEU A 77 4.45 -19.97 -17.68
CA LEU A 77 3.96 -18.87 -18.52
C LEU A 77 3.81 -17.54 -17.76
N SER A 78 4.24 -17.50 -16.50
CA SER A 78 4.12 -16.31 -15.65
C SER A 78 5.29 -15.34 -15.80
N ILE A 79 6.45 -15.82 -16.25
CA ILE A 79 7.64 -14.98 -16.39
C ILE A 79 7.42 -14.00 -17.55
N LYS A 80 7.56 -12.70 -17.27
CA LYS A 80 7.40 -11.62 -18.23
C LYS A 80 8.52 -10.61 -18.09
N VAL A 81 9.33 -10.48 -19.13
CA VAL A 81 10.36 -9.45 -19.22
C VAL A 81 9.73 -8.18 -19.82
N LEU A 82 9.78 -7.09 -19.06
CA LEU A 82 9.30 -5.76 -19.44
C LEU A 82 10.49 -4.81 -19.58
N ASP A 83 11.19 -4.88 -20.69
CA ASP A 83 12.46 -4.17 -20.95
C ASP A 83 12.30 -2.76 -21.57
N LYS A 84 11.11 -2.45 -22.11
CA LYS A 84 10.80 -1.17 -22.76
C LYS A 84 10.30 -0.07 -21.81
N ALA A 85 10.02 -0.41 -20.55
CA ALA A 85 9.56 0.56 -19.57
C ALA A 85 10.72 1.46 -19.09
N THR A 86 10.39 2.61 -18.50
CA THR A 86 11.39 3.53 -17.90
C THR A 86 12.29 2.82 -16.89
N VAL A 87 11.71 1.88 -16.13
CA VAL A 87 12.44 0.94 -15.29
C VAL A 87 12.19 -0.46 -15.83
N PRO A 88 13.20 -1.12 -16.42
CA PRO A 88 13.09 -2.50 -16.87
C PRO A 88 12.85 -3.45 -15.68
N ILE A 89 11.83 -4.32 -15.81
CA ILE A 89 11.39 -5.23 -14.74
C ILE A 89 11.19 -6.63 -15.32
N ILE A 90 11.52 -7.67 -14.56
CA ILE A 90 11.05 -9.02 -14.80
C ILE A 90 9.99 -9.37 -13.75
N LYS A 91 8.82 -9.80 -14.21
CA LYS A 91 7.70 -10.25 -13.37
C LYS A 91 7.61 -11.76 -13.43
N LEU A 92 7.26 -12.42 -12.33
CA LEU A 92 6.97 -13.85 -12.28
C LEU A 92 5.93 -14.18 -11.21
N THR A 93 5.35 -15.38 -11.27
CA THR A 93 4.54 -15.95 -10.19
C THR A 93 5.25 -17.17 -9.64
N ASP A 94 5.55 -17.17 -8.34
CA ASP A 94 6.17 -18.29 -7.66
C ASP A 94 5.28 -19.53 -7.72
N ARG A 95 5.86 -20.66 -8.16
CA ARG A 95 5.15 -21.91 -8.41
C ARG A 95 4.61 -22.58 -7.13
N GLU A 96 5.24 -22.37 -5.98
CA GLU A 96 4.87 -23.06 -4.74
C GLU A 96 3.80 -22.32 -3.94
N THR A 97 3.71 -21.01 -4.12
CA THR A 97 2.94 -20.10 -3.27
C THR A 97 1.99 -19.19 -4.04
N GLU A 98 2.07 -19.16 -5.38
CA GLU A 98 1.32 -18.25 -6.25
C GLU A 98 1.60 -16.76 -5.99
N VAL A 99 2.62 -16.45 -5.20
CA VAL A 99 3.02 -15.07 -4.92
C VAL A 99 3.69 -14.48 -6.15
N LYS A 100 3.19 -13.33 -6.60
CA LYS A 100 3.79 -12.56 -7.68
C LYS A 100 5.05 -11.85 -7.18
N VAL A 101 6.06 -11.79 -8.03
CA VAL A 101 7.34 -11.15 -7.74
C VAL A 101 7.75 -10.26 -8.91
N ASP A 102 8.07 -9.02 -8.60
CA ASP A 102 8.59 -8.03 -9.52
C ASP A 102 10.07 -7.76 -9.18
N ILE A 103 10.96 -7.92 -10.15
CA ILE A 103 12.40 -7.75 -9.95
C ILE A 103 12.96 -6.69 -10.89
N CYS A 104 13.65 -5.70 -10.33
CA CYS A 104 14.35 -4.64 -11.06
C CYS A 104 15.85 -4.61 -10.69
N PHE A 105 16.64 -3.86 -11.46
CA PHE A 105 18.10 -3.80 -11.30
C PHE A 105 18.58 -2.37 -11.04
N ASN A 106 19.44 -2.19 -10.04
CA ASN A 106 20.13 -0.92 -9.73
C ASN A 106 19.18 0.29 -9.53
N VAL A 107 17.99 0.06 -8.97
CA VAL A 107 17.00 1.11 -8.66
C VAL A 107 17.00 1.38 -7.16
N GLU A 108 17.75 2.40 -6.73
CA GLU A 108 17.84 2.75 -5.29
C GLU A 108 16.59 3.46 -4.74
N SER A 109 15.80 4.10 -5.60
CA SER A 109 14.68 4.95 -5.17
C SER A 109 13.64 4.19 -4.35
N GLY A 110 13.37 2.92 -4.69
CA GLY A 110 12.42 2.07 -3.98
C GLY A 110 12.80 1.79 -2.52
N VAL A 111 14.10 1.60 -2.24
CA VAL A 111 14.61 1.34 -0.88
C VAL A 111 14.54 2.60 -0.01
N LYS A 112 14.90 3.76 -0.58
CA LYS A 112 14.78 5.06 0.08
C LYS A 112 13.32 5.39 0.38
N ALA A 113 12.41 5.11 -0.56
CA ALA A 113 10.97 5.26 -0.38
C ALA A 113 10.44 4.40 0.77
N ALA A 114 10.83 3.14 0.86
CA ALA A 114 10.41 2.26 1.96
C ALA A 114 10.86 2.79 3.33
N SER A 115 12.10 3.28 3.44
CA SER A 115 12.63 3.87 4.67
C SER A 115 11.87 5.14 5.07
N PHE A 116 11.63 6.03 4.10
CA PHE A 116 10.82 7.24 4.30
C PHE A 116 9.40 6.93 4.78
N ILE A 117 8.73 5.93 4.17
CA ILE A 117 7.39 5.51 4.62
C ILE A 117 7.43 4.96 6.05
N LYS A 118 8.44 4.17 6.42
CA LYS A 118 8.59 3.63 7.79
C LYS A 118 8.69 4.74 8.84
N GLU A 119 9.33 5.87 8.53
CA GLU A 119 9.37 7.03 9.44
C GLU A 119 7.97 7.62 9.66
N TYR A 120 7.18 7.75 8.60
CA TYR A 120 5.79 8.22 8.71
C TYR A 120 4.86 7.23 9.39
N LEU A 121 5.10 5.92 9.26
CA LEU A 121 4.37 4.91 10.03
C LEU A 121 4.62 5.03 11.53
N LYS A 122 5.86 5.34 11.94
CA LYS A 122 6.19 5.63 13.34
C LYS A 122 5.54 6.94 13.81
N LYS A 123 5.52 7.96 12.94
CA LYS A 123 4.98 9.28 13.25
C LYS A 123 3.46 9.31 13.35
N TYR A 124 2.75 8.54 12.53
CA TYR A 124 1.30 8.51 12.45
C TYR A 124 0.78 7.09 12.65
N PRO A 125 0.47 6.67 13.89
CA PRO A 125 0.01 5.31 14.20
C PRO A 125 -1.29 4.92 13.46
N VAL A 126 -2.10 5.90 13.06
CA VAL A 126 -3.35 5.69 12.31
C VAL A 126 -3.14 5.37 10.82
N LEU A 127 -1.95 5.69 10.28
CA LEU A 127 -1.65 5.60 8.85
C LEU A 127 -1.84 4.19 8.27
N PRO A 128 -1.32 3.09 8.86
CA PRO A 128 -1.49 1.75 8.32
C PRO A 128 -2.96 1.37 8.08
N TYR A 129 -3.85 1.73 9.01
CA TYR A 129 -5.27 1.35 8.93
C TYR A 129 -5.97 2.01 7.74
N LEU A 130 -5.72 3.30 7.52
CA LEU A 130 -6.23 4.01 6.35
C LEU A 130 -5.66 3.41 5.06
N ILE A 131 -4.36 3.13 5.02
CA ILE A 131 -3.72 2.54 3.85
C ILE A 131 -4.31 1.18 3.48
N PHE A 132 -4.54 0.27 4.43
CA PHE A 132 -5.11 -1.03 4.11
C PHE A 132 -6.52 -0.93 3.53
N VAL A 133 -7.36 -0.06 4.10
CA VAL A 133 -8.72 0.17 3.60
C VAL A 133 -8.68 0.78 2.20
N LEU A 134 -7.89 1.83 2.00
CA LEU A 134 -7.82 2.55 0.73
C LEU A 134 -7.15 1.72 -0.38
N LYS A 135 -6.11 0.95 -0.06
CA LYS A 135 -5.49 0.02 -1.00
C LYS A 135 -6.48 -1.04 -1.47
N GLN A 136 -7.19 -1.69 -0.55
CA GLN A 136 -8.20 -2.68 -0.95
C GLN A 136 -9.32 -2.04 -1.77
N PHE A 137 -9.76 -0.85 -1.35
CA PHE A 137 -10.82 -0.10 -2.03
C PHE A 137 -10.46 0.20 -3.50
N LEU A 138 -9.22 0.57 -3.79
CA LEU A 138 -8.75 0.81 -5.16
C LEU A 138 -8.48 -0.50 -5.91
N LEU A 139 -7.91 -1.51 -5.22
CA LEU A 139 -7.59 -2.81 -5.81
C LEU A 139 -8.83 -3.50 -6.38
N GLN A 140 -9.92 -3.58 -5.63
CA GLN A 140 -11.15 -4.24 -6.09
C GLN A 140 -11.87 -3.51 -7.24
N ARG A 141 -11.35 -2.37 -7.68
CA ARG A 141 -11.87 -1.54 -8.77
C ARG A 141 -10.85 -1.42 -9.92
N ASP A 142 -9.73 -2.12 -9.84
CA ASP A 142 -8.61 -2.06 -10.79
C ASP A 142 -8.02 -0.65 -10.96
N LEU A 143 -8.06 0.15 -9.88
CA LEU A 143 -7.58 1.54 -9.83
C LEU A 143 -6.24 1.70 -9.08
N ASN A 144 -5.57 0.60 -8.73
CA ASN A 144 -4.31 0.57 -8.00
C ASN A 144 -3.07 0.45 -8.90
N GLU A 145 -3.25 0.30 -10.22
CA GLU A 145 -2.17 0.11 -11.19
C GLU A 145 -1.93 1.36 -12.02
N VAL A 146 -0.67 1.82 -12.09
CA VAL A 146 -0.31 3.02 -12.86
C VAL A 146 -0.41 2.76 -14.37
N PHE A 147 -0.16 1.52 -14.79
CA PHE A 147 -0.21 1.14 -16.21
C PHE A 147 -1.60 1.37 -16.84
N THR A 148 -2.67 1.26 -16.06
CA THR A 148 -4.05 1.55 -16.48
C THR A 148 -4.50 2.97 -16.14
N GLY A 149 -3.60 3.80 -15.59
CA GLY A 149 -3.86 5.17 -15.17
C GLY A 149 -4.35 5.33 -13.74
N GLY A 150 -4.39 4.24 -12.95
CA GLY A 150 -4.72 4.26 -11.53
C GLY A 150 -3.68 4.96 -10.66
N ILE A 151 -3.84 4.86 -9.34
CA ILE A 151 -2.95 5.47 -8.36
C ILE A 151 -1.97 4.44 -7.83
N SER A 152 -0.67 4.75 -7.91
CA SER A 152 0.37 3.89 -7.35
C SER A 152 0.25 3.76 -5.83
N SER A 153 0.74 2.66 -5.26
CA SER A 153 0.81 2.51 -3.81
C SER A 153 1.56 3.66 -3.12
N TYR A 154 2.64 4.17 -3.74
CA TYR A 154 3.41 5.27 -3.17
C TYR A 154 2.62 6.58 -3.20
N SER A 155 2.03 6.93 -4.35
CA SER A 155 1.15 8.10 -4.50
C SER A 155 0.01 8.08 -3.48
N LEU A 156 -0.66 6.93 -3.30
CA LEU A 156 -1.74 6.80 -2.31
C LEU A 156 -1.22 7.06 -0.88
N ILE A 157 -0.06 6.51 -0.52
CA ILE A 157 0.50 6.75 0.81
C ILE A 157 0.84 8.23 1.01
N LEU A 158 1.41 8.91 0.01
CA LEU A 158 1.68 10.34 0.09
C LEU A 158 0.40 11.17 0.23
N MET A 159 -0.69 10.80 -0.47
CA MET A 159 -2.00 11.45 -0.29
C MET A 159 -2.53 11.32 1.13
N VAL A 160 -2.42 10.14 1.75
CA VAL A 160 -2.84 9.94 3.14
C VAL A 160 -1.93 10.69 4.10
N ILE A 161 -0.61 10.68 3.89
CA ILE A 161 0.33 11.47 4.70
C ILE A 161 -0.03 12.96 4.63
N SER A 162 -0.27 13.51 3.44
CA SER A 162 -0.68 14.91 3.26
C SER A 162 -2.00 15.22 3.99
N PHE A 163 -2.97 14.31 3.90
CA PHE A 163 -4.25 14.46 4.60
C PHE A 163 -4.05 14.51 6.12
N LEU A 164 -3.26 13.60 6.69
CA LEU A 164 -2.97 13.56 8.12
C LEU A 164 -2.13 14.76 8.59
N GLN A 165 -1.22 15.25 7.75
CA GLN A 165 -0.39 16.42 8.00
C GLN A 165 -1.22 17.71 8.11
N LEU A 166 -2.23 17.85 7.24
CA LEU A 166 -3.01 19.06 7.08
C LEU A 166 -4.41 18.97 7.72
N HIS A 167 -4.66 17.91 8.49
CA HIS A 167 -5.95 17.72 9.13
C HIS A 167 -6.18 18.80 10.21
N PRO A 168 -7.23 19.64 10.10
CA PRO A 168 -7.36 20.84 10.94
C PRO A 168 -7.67 20.54 12.40
N ARG A 169 -8.33 19.41 12.67
CA ARG A 169 -8.88 19.08 14.00
C ARG A 169 -8.25 17.87 14.69
N ILE A 170 -7.53 17.02 13.96
CA ILE A 170 -7.09 15.70 14.44
C ILE A 170 -5.58 15.64 14.35
N ASP A 171 -4.92 15.52 15.49
CA ASP A 171 -3.50 15.16 15.53
C ASP A 171 -3.35 13.65 15.33
N ALA A 172 -3.00 13.28 14.11
CA ALA A 172 -2.77 11.90 13.69
C ALA A 172 -1.57 11.21 14.37
N ARG A 173 -0.77 11.94 15.15
CA ARG A 173 0.31 11.38 15.99
C ARG A 173 -0.24 10.63 17.20
N ASN A 174 -1.45 10.97 17.63
CA ASN A 174 -2.13 10.25 18.70
C ASN A 174 -2.74 8.94 18.13
N PRO A 175 -2.49 7.77 18.74
CA PRO A 175 -3.06 6.50 18.28
C PRO A 175 -4.59 6.39 18.51
N ASN A 176 -5.15 7.13 19.46
CA ASN A 176 -6.54 7.02 19.89
C ASN A 176 -7.48 7.95 19.12
N GLN A 177 -7.32 8.02 17.79
CA GLN A 177 -8.16 8.85 16.93
C GLN A 177 -9.30 8.06 16.31
N ASN A 178 -10.37 8.76 15.95
CA ASN A 178 -11.50 8.14 15.27
C ASN A 178 -11.17 7.87 13.80
N LEU A 179 -10.75 6.63 13.51
CA LEU A 179 -10.42 6.16 12.17
C LEU A 179 -11.59 6.29 11.18
N GLY A 180 -12.83 6.16 11.65
CA GLY A 180 -14.03 6.29 10.80
C GLY A 180 -14.20 7.72 10.28
N VAL A 181 -14.01 8.71 11.16
CA VAL A 181 -14.01 10.14 10.78
C VAL A 181 -12.89 10.43 9.80
N LEU A 182 -11.66 9.99 10.11
CA LEU A 182 -10.51 10.19 9.22
C LEU A 182 -10.73 9.57 7.83
N LEU A 183 -11.33 8.38 7.76
CA LEU A 183 -11.60 7.72 6.49
C LEU A 183 -12.67 8.48 5.67
N ILE A 184 -13.77 8.90 6.30
CA ILE A 184 -14.83 9.67 5.63
C ILE A 184 -14.29 11.01 5.15
N GLU A 185 -13.56 11.74 6.00
CA GLU A 185 -12.98 13.04 5.65
C GLU A 185 -11.89 12.94 4.58
N PHE A 186 -11.13 11.82 4.52
CA PHE A 186 -10.21 11.54 3.42
C PHE A 186 -10.96 11.42 2.09
N PHE A 187 -12.05 10.63 2.05
CA PHE A 187 -12.87 10.49 0.86
C PHE A 187 -13.58 11.79 0.48
N GLU A 188 -13.99 12.60 1.45
CA GLU A 188 -14.55 13.92 1.19
C GLU A 188 -13.53 14.84 0.53
N LEU A 189 -12.34 14.95 1.12
CA LEU A 189 -11.28 15.80 0.63
C LEU A 189 -10.94 15.42 -0.81
N TYR A 190 -10.52 14.18 -1.05
CA TYR A 190 -10.03 13.77 -2.37
C TYR A 190 -11.14 13.39 -3.35
N GLY A 191 -12.38 13.17 -2.89
CA GLY A 191 -13.53 12.94 -3.77
C GLY A 191 -14.22 14.23 -4.21
N ARG A 192 -14.27 15.25 -3.36
CA ARG A 192 -15.09 16.47 -3.58
C ARG A 192 -14.30 17.78 -3.54
N GLN A 193 -13.45 17.96 -2.53
CA GLN A 193 -12.91 19.29 -2.21
C GLN A 193 -11.56 19.60 -2.89
N PHE A 194 -10.71 18.59 -3.08
CA PHE A 194 -9.37 18.77 -3.61
C PHE A 194 -9.42 19.21 -5.08
N ASN A 195 -8.79 20.34 -5.38
CA ASN A 195 -8.75 20.88 -6.73
C ASN A 195 -7.61 20.24 -7.55
N TYR A 196 -7.89 19.08 -8.14
CA TYR A 196 -6.95 18.37 -9.02
C TYR A 196 -6.45 19.21 -10.20
N LEU A 197 -7.13 20.28 -10.61
CA LEU A 197 -6.69 21.10 -11.75
C LEU A 197 -5.64 22.14 -11.37
N LYS A 198 -5.66 22.64 -10.13
CA LYS A 198 -4.84 23.79 -9.71
C LYS A 198 -3.87 23.47 -8.57
N THR A 199 -4.09 22.39 -7.84
CA THR A 199 -3.37 22.10 -6.60
C THR A 199 -2.42 20.91 -6.76
N GLY A 200 -1.21 21.05 -6.23
CA GLY A 200 -0.25 19.98 -6.00
C GLY A 200 -0.06 19.71 -4.51
N ILE A 201 0.40 18.50 -4.19
CA ILE A 201 0.65 18.02 -2.83
C ILE A 201 2.15 18.08 -2.55
N ARG A 202 2.54 18.71 -1.43
CA ARG A 202 3.90 18.73 -0.93
C ARG A 202 3.94 18.15 0.48
N ILE A 203 4.87 17.23 0.74
CA ILE A 203 4.95 16.46 2.00
C ILE A 203 5.96 17.04 2.99
N ARG A 204 6.98 17.75 2.49
CA ARG A 204 8.07 18.32 3.29
C ARG A 204 7.56 19.38 4.28
N ASN A 205 8.32 19.63 5.35
CA ASN A 205 8.06 20.70 6.34
C ASN A 205 6.67 20.68 6.98
N GLY A 206 6.11 19.50 7.23
CA GLY A 206 4.78 19.38 7.83
C GLY A 206 3.63 19.34 6.83
N GLY A 207 3.91 19.41 5.53
CA GLY A 207 2.91 19.29 4.48
C GLY A 207 2.36 20.64 4.03
N SER A 208 2.01 20.77 2.76
CA SER A 208 1.30 21.94 2.21
C SER A 208 0.62 21.62 0.89
N TYR A 209 -0.44 22.37 0.58
CA TYR A 209 -1.02 22.43 -0.75
C TYR A 209 -0.48 23.64 -1.48
N VAL A 210 0.03 23.42 -2.67
CA VAL A 210 0.66 24.47 -3.48
C VAL A 210 0.03 24.55 -4.85
N SER A 211 0.15 25.72 -5.49
CA SER A 211 -0.34 25.86 -6.84
C SER A 211 0.51 25.03 -7.81
N LYS A 212 -0.12 24.49 -8.85
CA LYS A 212 0.60 23.79 -9.93
C LYS A 212 1.56 24.71 -10.67
N GLU A 213 1.26 26.01 -10.72
CA GLU A 213 2.17 27.03 -11.26
C GLU A 213 3.46 27.13 -10.45
N GLU A 214 3.38 27.06 -9.12
CA GLU A 214 4.55 27.00 -8.25
C GLU A 214 5.30 25.67 -8.44
N MET A 215 4.59 24.54 -8.48
CA MET A 215 5.18 23.22 -8.71
C MET A 215 5.96 23.19 -10.01
N MET A 216 5.43 23.77 -11.09
CA MET A 216 6.07 23.80 -12.40
C MET A 216 7.45 24.46 -12.37
N LYS A 217 7.67 25.45 -11.47
CA LYS A 217 8.99 26.09 -11.29
C LYS A 217 10.01 25.16 -10.64
N ALA A 218 9.55 24.20 -9.84
CA ALA A 218 10.39 23.23 -9.14
C ALA A 218 10.61 21.93 -9.94
N LEU A 219 9.76 21.62 -10.94
CA LEU A 219 9.89 20.42 -11.76
C LEU A 219 11.06 20.53 -12.74
N THR A 220 11.97 19.56 -12.71
CA THR A 220 13.32 19.64 -13.31
C THR A 220 13.37 19.61 -14.84
N ASN A 221 12.24 19.56 -15.56
CA ASN A 221 12.22 19.35 -17.02
C ASN A 221 11.17 20.19 -17.79
N GLY A 222 10.64 21.27 -17.20
CA GLY A 222 9.59 22.08 -17.84
C GLY A 222 8.28 21.32 -18.11
N ASN A 223 8.16 20.12 -17.54
CA ASN A 223 7.01 19.25 -17.70
C ASN A 223 5.79 19.85 -17.03
N ARG A 224 4.64 19.77 -17.71
CA ARG A 224 3.36 20.17 -17.13
C ARG A 224 3.05 19.28 -15.93
N PRO A 225 2.64 19.85 -14.79
CA PRO A 225 2.14 19.07 -13.65
C PRO A 225 1.03 18.12 -14.07
N SER A 226 1.08 16.88 -13.59
CA SER A 226 0.08 15.85 -13.92
C SER A 226 -1.25 16.12 -13.24
N MET A 227 -2.30 15.35 -13.56
CA MET A 227 -3.63 15.52 -12.96
C MET A 227 -3.57 15.40 -11.43
N LEU A 228 -2.96 14.33 -10.93
CA LEU A 228 -2.61 14.17 -9.52
C LEU A 228 -1.15 14.62 -9.33
N CYS A 229 -0.92 15.89 -9.04
CA CYS A 229 0.45 16.38 -8.86
C CYS A 229 0.92 16.19 -7.41
N ILE A 230 1.99 15.42 -7.21
CA ILE A 230 2.59 15.17 -5.89
C ILE A 230 4.09 15.36 -6.01
N GLU A 231 4.66 16.30 -5.25
CA GLU A 231 6.10 16.47 -5.16
C GLU A 231 6.73 15.23 -4.52
N ASP A 232 7.71 14.64 -5.19
CA ASP A 232 8.47 13.54 -4.62
C ASP A 232 9.36 14.05 -3.46
N PRO A 233 9.15 13.59 -2.22
CA PRO A 233 9.96 14.03 -1.10
C PRO A 233 11.41 13.54 -1.17
N LEU A 234 11.72 12.54 -2.00
CA LEU A 234 13.05 11.94 -2.15
C LEU A 234 13.75 12.37 -3.44
N ASP A 235 13.01 12.81 -4.45
CA ASP A 235 13.54 13.29 -5.73
C ASP A 235 12.95 14.67 -6.11
N PRO A 236 13.51 15.78 -5.59
CA PRO A 236 12.99 17.11 -5.89
C PRO A 236 12.90 17.37 -7.40
N GLY A 237 11.71 17.74 -7.86
CA GLY A 237 11.43 18.01 -9.26
C GLY A 237 10.80 16.82 -10.02
N ASN A 238 10.66 15.67 -9.36
CA ASN A 238 9.81 14.57 -9.81
C ASN A 238 8.35 14.78 -9.37
N ASP A 239 7.41 14.43 -10.26
CA ASP A 239 5.98 14.38 -9.97
C ASP A 239 5.53 12.92 -9.87
N VAL A 240 5.29 12.46 -8.65
CA VAL A 240 4.99 11.05 -8.35
C VAL A 240 3.68 10.60 -9.00
N GLY A 241 2.71 11.50 -9.20
CA GLY A 241 1.42 11.14 -9.77
C GLY A 241 1.36 11.24 -11.30
N ARG A 242 2.51 11.43 -11.96
CA ARG A 242 2.61 11.55 -13.43
C ARG A 242 1.96 10.39 -14.19
N GLY A 243 2.12 9.16 -13.71
CA GLY A 243 1.51 8.00 -14.32
C GLY A 243 0.02 7.83 -14.02
N SER A 244 -0.54 8.56 -13.06
CA SER A 244 -1.95 8.47 -12.65
C SER A 244 -2.87 9.33 -13.51
N TYR A 245 -2.83 9.13 -14.83
CA TYR A 245 -3.65 9.89 -15.78
C TYR A 245 -5.16 9.66 -15.63
N GLY A 246 -5.56 8.55 -14.99
CA GLY A 246 -6.94 8.23 -14.60
C GLY A 246 -7.36 8.78 -13.23
N ALA A 247 -6.60 9.69 -12.61
CA ALA A 247 -6.90 10.22 -11.27
C ALA A 247 -8.32 10.78 -11.10
N MET A 248 -8.97 11.25 -12.18
CA MET A 248 -10.36 11.72 -12.12
C MET A 248 -11.38 10.58 -11.91
N GLN A 249 -11.09 9.37 -12.41
CA GLN A 249 -11.90 8.18 -12.09
C GLN A 249 -11.73 7.82 -10.61
N VAL A 250 -10.51 7.96 -10.08
CA VAL A 250 -10.26 7.74 -8.65
C VAL A 250 -11.01 8.77 -7.79
N LYS A 251 -11.03 10.04 -8.20
CA LYS A 251 -11.86 11.08 -7.56
C LYS A 251 -13.33 10.68 -7.53
N GLN A 252 -13.88 10.16 -8.63
CA GLN A 252 -15.29 9.73 -8.70
C GLN A 252 -15.61 8.59 -7.73
N VAL A 253 -14.74 7.57 -7.63
CA VAL A 253 -14.97 6.47 -6.68
C VAL A 253 -14.76 6.90 -5.23
N PHE A 254 -13.87 7.86 -4.96
CA PHE A 254 -13.75 8.48 -3.63
C PHE A 254 -15.01 9.25 -3.23
N ASP A 255 -15.60 10.03 -4.14
CA ASP A 255 -16.89 10.70 -3.91
C ASP A 255 -18.03 9.68 -3.63
N TYR A 256 -18.07 8.59 -4.41
CA TYR A 256 -18.99 7.48 -4.13
C TYR A 256 -18.80 6.93 -2.71
N ALA A 257 -17.56 6.63 -2.30
CA ALA A 257 -17.27 6.09 -0.98
C ALA A 257 -17.66 7.07 0.14
N TYR A 258 -17.39 8.36 -0.03
CA TYR A 258 -17.84 9.39 0.90
C TYR A 258 -19.37 9.36 1.05
N THR A 259 -20.10 9.33 -0.07
CA THR A 259 -21.57 9.32 -0.07
C THR A 259 -22.11 8.09 0.66
N VAL A 260 -21.59 6.91 0.34
CA VAL A 260 -22.03 5.64 0.94
C VAL A 260 -21.75 5.61 2.44
N LEU A 261 -20.54 5.97 2.86
CA LEU A 261 -20.17 5.94 4.27
C LEU A 261 -20.89 7.02 5.09
N SER A 262 -21.02 8.23 4.54
CA SER A 262 -21.74 9.32 5.20
C SER A 262 -23.19 8.94 5.48
N HIS A 263 -23.87 8.35 4.49
CA HIS A 263 -25.23 7.83 4.70
C HIS A 263 -25.26 6.70 5.73
N ALA A 264 -24.27 5.81 5.71
CA ALA A 264 -24.20 4.66 6.62
C ALA A 264 -24.10 5.02 8.10
N VAL A 265 -23.58 6.21 8.41
CA VAL A 265 -23.43 6.69 9.79
C VAL A 265 -24.53 7.67 10.21
N THR A 266 -25.53 7.93 9.35
CA THR A 266 -26.70 8.74 9.74
C THR A 266 -27.69 7.95 10.59
N PRO A 267 -28.44 8.61 11.51
CA PRO A 267 -29.52 7.96 12.26
C PRO A 267 -30.60 7.30 11.38
N LEU A 268 -30.77 7.77 10.14
CA LEU A 268 -31.75 7.26 9.18
C LEU A 268 -31.29 5.95 8.48
N ALA A 269 -30.04 5.52 8.68
CA ALA A 269 -29.49 4.32 8.06
C ALA A 269 -30.27 3.04 8.44
N SER A 270 -30.91 2.99 9.61
CA SER A 270 -31.70 1.85 10.09
C SER A 270 -32.99 1.60 9.31
N SER A 271 -33.41 2.57 8.50
CA SER A 271 -34.68 2.56 7.75
C SER A 271 -34.51 2.14 6.29
N TYR A 272 -33.29 1.84 5.84
CA TYR A 272 -33.02 1.42 4.46
C TYR A 272 -33.17 -0.09 4.28
N PRO A 273 -33.67 -0.55 3.11
CA PRO A 273 -33.97 -1.96 2.84
C PRO A 273 -32.75 -2.90 2.82
N ASN A 274 -31.52 -2.37 2.79
CA ASN A 274 -30.28 -3.15 2.95
C ASN A 274 -29.86 -3.29 4.43
N LYS A 275 -30.81 -3.58 5.31
CA LYS A 275 -30.56 -3.72 6.75
C LYS A 275 -29.76 -4.99 7.09
N ASP A 276 -29.87 -6.01 6.24
CA ASP A 276 -29.37 -7.37 6.48
C ASP A 276 -28.06 -7.69 5.75
N CYS A 277 -27.46 -6.72 5.04
CA CYS A 277 -26.19 -6.93 4.33
C CYS A 277 -25.16 -5.87 4.72
N GLU A 278 -24.03 -6.39 5.22
CA GLU A 278 -22.72 -5.75 5.31
C GLU A 278 -22.51 -4.74 6.47
N SER A 279 -21.39 -4.96 7.17
CA SER A 279 -20.77 -3.94 8.04
C SER A 279 -20.59 -2.61 7.28
N THR A 280 -20.46 -1.49 8.00
CA THR A 280 -20.25 -0.16 7.38
C THR A 280 -19.13 -0.15 6.33
N LEU A 281 -18.01 -0.84 6.59
CA LEU A 281 -16.91 -0.97 5.62
C LEU A 281 -17.23 -1.93 4.47
N GLY A 282 -18.03 -2.97 4.72
CA GLY A 282 -18.46 -3.93 3.68
C GLY A 282 -19.18 -3.25 2.50
N ARG A 283 -19.84 -2.12 2.75
CA ARG A 283 -20.53 -1.31 1.74
C ARG A 283 -19.60 -0.71 0.68
N ILE A 284 -18.33 -0.54 0.99
CA ILE A 284 -17.34 0.03 0.06
C ILE A 284 -16.21 -0.94 -0.29
N ILE A 285 -15.99 -1.96 0.54
CA ILE A 285 -14.91 -2.94 0.41
C ILE A 285 -15.47 -4.36 0.45
N ARG A 286 -15.00 -5.19 -0.48
CA ARG A 286 -15.29 -6.61 -0.54
C ARG A 286 -13.99 -7.41 -0.62
N LEU A 287 -14.00 -8.59 -0.02
CA LEU A 287 -12.97 -9.61 -0.15
C LEU A 287 -13.59 -10.80 -0.86
N THR A 288 -12.91 -11.33 -1.87
CA THR A 288 -13.35 -12.54 -2.56
C THR A 288 -13.10 -13.77 -1.69
N GLN A 289 -13.88 -14.82 -1.90
CA GLN A 289 -13.69 -16.09 -1.20
C GLN A 289 -12.30 -16.67 -1.49
N GLU A 290 -11.81 -16.53 -2.72
CA GLU A 290 -10.46 -16.92 -3.14
C GLU A 290 -9.36 -16.31 -2.24
N VAL A 291 -9.48 -15.02 -1.90
CA VAL A 291 -8.52 -14.36 -0.99
C VAL A 291 -8.62 -14.93 0.41
N ILE A 292 -9.81 -15.29 0.88
CA ILE A 292 -9.99 -15.89 2.21
C ILE A 292 -9.37 -17.29 2.24
N ASP A 293 -9.71 -18.13 1.26
CA ASP A 293 -9.22 -19.50 1.13
C ASP A 293 -7.69 -19.53 1.01
N TYR A 294 -7.12 -18.62 0.22
CA TYR A 294 -5.66 -18.49 0.09
C TYR A 294 -5.00 -18.17 1.43
N ARG A 295 -5.57 -17.26 2.23
CA ARG A 295 -5.03 -16.94 3.56
C ARG A 295 -5.14 -18.11 4.52
N GLU A 296 -6.24 -18.84 4.51
CA GLU A 296 -6.43 -20.03 5.33
C GLU A 296 -5.45 -21.13 4.97
N TRP A 297 -5.21 -21.32 3.67
CA TRP A 297 -4.18 -22.23 3.16
C TRP A 297 -2.78 -21.87 3.67
N ILE A 298 -2.40 -20.59 3.65
CA ILE A 298 -1.12 -20.12 4.20
C ILE A 298 -1.02 -20.48 5.69
N ILE A 299 -2.04 -20.16 6.48
CA ILE A 299 -2.03 -20.42 7.93
C ILE A 299 -1.89 -21.92 8.19
N LYS A 300 -2.59 -22.77 7.44
CA LYS A 300 -2.49 -24.21 7.59
C LYS A 300 -1.08 -24.74 7.31
N LYS A 301 -0.38 -24.16 6.32
CA LYS A 301 0.92 -24.66 5.85
C LYS A 301 2.11 -24.03 6.61
N TRP A 302 1.99 -22.80 7.11
CA TRP A 302 3.05 -22.09 7.82
C TRP A 302 2.78 -21.83 9.31
N GLY A 303 1.54 -21.99 9.80
CA GLY A 303 1.18 -21.76 11.20
C GLY A 303 1.64 -22.83 12.18
N CYS A 304 2.03 -24.03 11.70
CA CYS A 304 2.57 -25.11 12.53
C CYS A 304 4.11 -25.15 12.58
N LYS A 305 4.80 -24.23 11.88
CA LYS A 305 6.26 -24.11 11.97
C LYS A 305 6.57 -23.17 13.13
N ASP A 306 7.49 -23.53 14.03
CA ASP A 306 7.99 -22.59 15.05
C ASP A 306 8.62 -21.39 14.35
N LEU A 307 7.88 -20.28 14.27
CA LEU A 307 8.32 -19.08 13.58
C LEU A 307 9.34 -18.34 14.45
N PRO A 308 10.55 -18.01 13.94
CA PRO A 308 11.47 -17.17 14.68
C PRO A 308 10.87 -15.78 14.90
N GLN A 309 10.91 -15.30 16.15
CA GLN A 309 10.27 -14.06 16.64
C GLN A 309 10.76 -12.74 15.99
N THR A 310 11.59 -12.76 14.95
CA THR A 310 12.25 -11.59 14.37
C THR A 310 11.69 -11.12 13.02
N ALA A 311 10.60 -11.70 12.51
CA ALA A 311 10.15 -11.47 11.13
C ALA A 311 9.16 -10.31 10.89
N LEU A 312 8.75 -9.55 11.91
CA LEU A 312 7.85 -8.39 11.73
C LEU A 312 8.35 -7.15 12.48
N PRO A 313 8.30 -5.95 11.89
CA PRO A 313 8.30 -4.73 12.68
C PRO A 313 7.06 -4.73 13.58
N ASP A 314 7.28 -4.52 14.88
CA ASP A 314 6.34 -4.69 15.99
C ASP A 314 5.11 -3.77 15.86
N ILE A 315 4.13 -4.12 15.02
CA ILE A 315 2.79 -3.49 15.02
C ILE A 315 1.97 -4.25 16.06
N ARG A 316 2.17 -3.92 17.34
CA ARG A 316 1.33 -4.43 18.41
C ARG A 316 -0.10 -3.98 18.18
N VAL A 317 -0.95 -4.92 17.82
CA VAL A 317 -2.40 -4.77 17.89
C VAL A 317 -2.76 -4.60 19.35
N ILE A 318 -3.08 -3.37 19.76
CA ILE A 318 -3.69 -3.13 21.06
C ILE A 318 -5.06 -3.81 21.03
N SER A 319 -5.14 -4.98 21.66
CA SER A 319 -6.41 -5.64 21.96
C SER A 319 -7.24 -4.68 22.82
N LEU A 320 -8.36 -4.19 22.29
CA LEU A 320 -9.37 -3.52 23.09
C LEU A 320 -9.99 -4.57 24.02
N GLY A 321 -9.41 -4.69 25.21
CA GLY A 321 -9.96 -5.50 26.28
C GLY A 321 -11.36 -5.02 26.64
N HIS A 322 -12.35 -5.88 26.40
CA HIS A 322 -13.66 -5.82 27.05
C HIS A 322 -13.46 -5.86 28.57
N THR A 323 -13.53 -4.73 29.24
CA THR A 323 -13.74 -4.71 30.70
C THR A 323 -15.20 -5.02 30.96
N GLY A 324 -15.46 -6.27 31.36
CA GLY A 324 -16.75 -6.73 31.84
C GLY A 324 -17.27 -5.83 32.97
N GLY A 325 -18.55 -5.50 32.90
CA GLY A 325 -19.25 -4.68 33.87
C GLY A 325 -19.16 -5.27 35.29
N ARG A 326 -18.56 -4.50 36.20
CA ARG A 326 -18.79 -4.69 37.63
C ARG A 326 -20.08 -3.96 38.00
N ARG A 327 -21.04 -4.73 38.53
CA ARG A 327 -22.26 -4.23 39.17
C ARG A 327 -21.89 -3.23 40.27
N ALA A 328 -22.51 -2.06 40.23
CA ALA A 328 -22.49 -1.11 41.34
C ALA A 328 -23.31 -1.69 42.51
N ALA A 329 -22.71 -1.69 43.71
CA ALA A 329 -23.41 -1.92 44.97
C ALA A 329 -24.04 -0.60 45.46
N PRO A 330 -25.16 -0.64 46.22
CA PRO A 330 -25.88 0.56 46.61
C PRO A 330 -25.19 1.27 47.78
N VAL A 331 -25.19 2.60 47.73
CA VAL A 331 -24.72 3.50 48.81
C VAL A 331 -25.81 3.60 49.88
N PRO A 332 -25.50 3.47 51.19
CA PRO A 332 -26.47 3.73 52.23
C PRO A 332 -26.64 5.23 52.47
N SER A 333 -27.88 5.62 52.65
CA SER A 333 -28.36 6.95 53.06
C SER A 333 -27.87 7.33 54.46
N PHE A 334 -27.28 8.52 54.57
CA PHE A 334 -27.35 9.41 55.73
C PHE A 334 -27.47 10.85 55.26
#